data_AF-Q5ZM03-F1
#
_entry.id   AF-Q5ZM03-F1
#
_cell.length_a   1.000
_cell.length_b   1.000
_cell.length_c   1.000
_cell.angle_alpha   90.00
_cell.angle_beta   90.00
_cell.angle_gamma   90.00
#
_symmetry.space_group_name_H-M   'P 1'
#
loop_
_entity.id
_entity.type
_entity.pdbx_description
1 polymer ?
#
loop_
_entity_poly.entity_id
_entity_poly.type
_entity_poly.pdbx_seq_one_letter_code
_entity_poly.pdbx_strand_id
1 'polypeptide(L)' 'MDGLTTNGVLVMHPRNGFTEDSKPGVWREISVCGNVFSLRETRSAQQRGKMVRVETSVLCSMFKMSTATSDTIWA' A
#
# COMPACT_ATOMS: atom_id res chain seq x y z
N MET A 1 -17.03 -10.97 -0.92
CA MET A 1 -15.81 -11.78 -0.74
C MET A 1 -14.65 -10.90 -1.15
N ASP A 2 -13.60 -10.75 -0.34
CA ASP A 2 -12.45 -9.89 -0.65
C ASP A 2 -11.19 -10.75 -0.86
N GLY A 3 -10.31 -10.31 -1.75
CA GLY A 3 -9.12 -11.04 -2.18
C GLY A 3 -7.94 -10.11 -2.43
N LEU A 4 -6.73 -10.63 -2.26
CA LEU A 4 -5.50 -9.93 -2.60
C LEU A 4 -4.96 -10.43 -3.94
N THR A 5 -4.27 -9.57 -4.68
CA THR A 5 -3.58 -9.99 -5.90
C THR A 5 -2.38 -10.88 -5.56
N THR A 6 -1.96 -11.74 -6.48
CA THR A 6 -0.88 -12.73 -6.26
C THR A 6 0.40 -12.10 -5.71
N ASN A 7 0.76 -10.93 -6.24
CA ASN A 7 1.99 -10.21 -5.90
C ASN A 7 1.74 -8.91 -5.10
N GLY A 8 0.49 -8.64 -4.72
CA GLY A 8 0.11 -7.43 -3.99
C GLY A 8 0.19 -6.13 -4.80
N VAL A 9 -0.73 -5.22 -4.49
CA VAL A 9 -0.62 -3.79 -4.83
C VAL A 9 -0.23 -3.07 -3.54
N LEU A 10 0.93 -2.42 -3.55
CA LEU A 10 1.43 -1.74 -2.37
C LEU A 10 1.27 -0.23 -2.52
N VAL A 11 0.83 0.42 -1.46
CA VAL A 11 0.66 1.87 -1.38
C VAL A 11 1.41 2.41 -0.17
N MET A 12 2.10 3.54 -0.34
CA MET A 12 2.79 4.26 0.73
C MET A 12 2.40 5.73 0.72
N HIS A 13 1.92 6.22 1.86
CA HIS A 13 1.58 7.62 2.09
C HIS A 13 2.77 8.29 2.80
N PRO A 14 3.53 9.19 2.15
CA PRO A 14 4.64 9.85 2.81
C PRO A 14 4.15 10.67 4.02
N ARG A 15 4.91 10.63 5.11
CA ARG A 15 4.66 11.48 6.28
C ARG A 15 5.09 12.89 5.92
N ASN A 16 4.19 13.85 6.16
CA ASN A 16 4.38 15.28 5.89
C ASN A 16 4.36 15.65 4.38
N GLY A 17 3.77 14.82 3.52
CA GLY A 17 3.64 15.13 2.08
C GLY A 17 4.95 14.96 1.30
N PHE A 18 5.14 15.69 0.20
CA PHE A 18 6.41 15.79 -0.54
C PHE A 18 7.08 17.15 -0.25
N THR A 19 7.39 17.40 1.02
CA THR A 19 8.31 18.48 1.42
C THR A 19 9.74 17.95 1.49
N GLU A 20 10.74 18.83 1.61
CA GLU A 20 12.15 18.44 1.79
C GLU A 20 12.34 17.54 3.03
N ASP A 21 11.48 17.71 4.04
CA ASP A 21 11.43 16.90 5.27
C ASP A 21 10.55 15.64 5.14
N SER A 22 10.06 15.32 3.94
CA SER A 22 9.17 14.19 3.74
C SER A 22 9.86 12.87 4.09
N LYS A 23 9.22 12.10 4.97
CA LYS A 23 9.71 10.77 5.35
C LYS A 23 8.84 9.71 4.69
N PRO A 24 9.42 8.62 4.17
CA PRO A 24 8.63 7.52 3.65
C PRO A 24 7.68 7.01 4.72
N GLY A 25 6.42 6.80 4.32
CA GLY A 25 5.42 6.21 5.19
C GLY A 25 5.57 4.71 5.32
N VAL A 26 4.59 4.10 5.99
CA VAL A 26 4.50 2.64 6.06
C VAL A 26 3.85 2.15 4.77
N TRP A 27 4.43 1.11 4.18
CA TRP A 27 3.83 0.41 3.05
C TRP A 27 2.66 -0.44 3.51
N ARG A 28 1.57 -0.38 2.74
CA ARG A 28 0.36 -1.15 2.94
C ARG A 28 -0.01 -1.90 1.69
N GLU A 29 -0.60 -3.07 1.86
CA GLU A 29 -1.16 -3.83 0.77
C GLU A 29 -2.65 -3.51 0.64
N ILE A 30 -3.11 -3.28 -0.59
CA ILE A 30 -4.51 -2.97 -0.88
C ILE A 30 -5.16 -4.18 -1.55
N SER A 31 -6.35 -4.55 -1.08
CA SER A 31 -7.15 -5.61 -1.68
C SER A 31 -7.95 -5.15 -2.88
N VAL A 32 -8.51 -6.11 -3.63
CA VAL A 32 -9.34 -5.83 -4.81
C VAL A 32 -10.58 -5.00 -4.43
N CYS A 33 -11.14 -5.20 -3.23
CA CYS A 33 -12.25 -4.40 -2.74
C CYS A 33 -11.82 -3.09 -2.05
N GLY A 34 -10.53 -2.75 -2.05
CA GLY A 34 -10.02 -1.52 -1.44
C GLY A 34 -9.86 -1.58 0.07
N ASN A 35 -9.71 -2.76 0.68
CA ASN A 35 -9.35 -2.87 2.09
C ASN A 35 -7.83 -2.74 2.28
N VAL A 36 -7.43 -2.16 3.41
CA VAL A 36 -6.01 -1.93 3.75
C VAL A 36 -5.48 -3.04 4.65
N PHE A 37 -4.35 -3.62 4.27
CA PHE A 37 -3.65 -4.66 5.01
C PHE A 37 -2.19 -4.28 5.26
N SER A 38 -1.61 -4.82 6.33
CA SER A 38 -0.15 -4.80 6.50
C SER A 38 0.52 -5.61 5.39
N LEU A 39 1.82 -5.40 5.18
CA LEU A 39 2.60 -6.26 4.30
C LEU A 39 2.54 -7.72 4.77
N ARG A 40 2.61 -8.63 3.81
CA ARG A 40 2.92 -10.04 4.02
C ARG A 40 4.41 -10.19 4.34
N GLU A 41 4.80 -11.37 4.82
CA GLU A 41 6.21 -11.68 5.09
C GLU A 41 7.06 -11.59 3.81
N THR A 42 6.54 -12.07 2.68
CA THR A 42 7.13 -11.88 1.35
C THR A 42 6.05 -11.44 0.35
N ARG A 43 6.45 -10.76 -0.72
CA ARG A 43 5.55 -10.15 -1.73
C ARG A 43 4.56 -11.14 -2.36
N SER A 44 4.92 -12.42 -2.43
CA SER A 44 4.10 -13.49 -3.03
C SER A 44 3.62 -14.52 -2.01
N ALA A 45 3.80 -14.30 -0.70
CA ALA A 45 3.33 -15.21 0.34
C ALA A 45 1.81 -15.40 0.24
N GLN A 46 1.32 -16.63 0.40
CA GLN A 46 -0.14 -16.89 0.41
C GLN A 46 -0.82 -16.31 1.65
N GLN A 47 -0.09 -16.15 2.75
CA GLN A 47 -0.61 -15.57 3.97
C GLN A 47 -0.69 -14.05 3.85
N ARG A 48 -1.92 -13.52 3.91
CA ARG A 48 -2.17 -12.08 3.96
C ARG A 48 -1.68 -11.45 5.25
N GLY A 49 -1.35 -10.15 5.18
CA GLY A 49 -1.10 -9.35 6.37
C GLY A 49 -2.35 -9.11 7.24
N LYS A 50 -2.16 -8.42 8.37
CA LYS A 50 -3.25 -8.05 9.28
C LYS A 50 -4.06 -6.90 8.67
N MET A 51 -5.39 -6.97 8.77
CA MET A 51 -6.27 -5.89 8.32
C MET A 51 -6.06 -4.65 9.20
N VAL A 52 -5.85 -3.50 8.58
CA VAL A 52 -5.70 -2.20 9.26
C VAL A 52 -7.01 -1.44 9.09
N ARG A 53 -7.86 -1.47 10.12
CA ARG A 53 -9.19 -0.83 10.08
C ARG A 53 -9.17 0.69 10.21
N VAL A 54 -8.04 1.25 10.65
CA VAL A 54 -7.89 2.69 10.96
C VAL A 54 -7.37 3.47 9.77
N GLU A 55 -6.88 2.79 8.73
CA GLU A 55 -6.35 3.43 7.51
C GLU A 55 -7.35 3.28 6.37
N THR A 56 -7.58 4.37 5.64
CA THR A 56 -8.49 4.38 4.49
C THR A 56 -7.67 4.13 3.22
N SER A 57 -8.21 3.37 2.27
CA SER A 57 -7.65 3.16 0.93
C SER A 57 -7.83 4.35 0.00
N VAL A 58 -8.45 5.43 0.48
CA VAL A 58 -8.57 6.68 -0.27
C VAL A 58 -7.17 7.21 -0.49
N LEU A 59 -6.77 7.19 -1.75
CA LEU A 59 -5.54 7.78 -2.22
C LEU A 59 -5.61 9.28 -1.93
N CYS A 60 -4.78 9.76 -1.00
CA CYS A 60 -4.56 11.19 -0.87
C CYS A 60 -3.84 11.69 -2.11
N SER A 61 -3.86 13.01 -2.35
CA SER A 61 -3.27 13.62 -3.55
C SER A 61 -1.82 13.20 -3.82
N MET A 62 -1.08 12.71 -2.82
CA MET A 62 0.30 12.24 -2.99
C MET A 62 0.53 10.86 -2.36
N PHE A 63 0.83 9.85 -3.18
CA PHE A 63 1.16 8.49 -2.73
C PHE A 63 2.16 7.79 -3.66
N LYS A 64 2.95 6.83 -3.16
CA LYS A 64 3.68 5.90 -4.04
C LYS A 64 2.92 4.61 -4.19
N MET A 65 2.89 4.07 -5.40
CA MET A 65 2.34 2.75 -5.69
C MET A 65 3.42 1.82 -6.21
N SER A 66 3.44 0.60 -5.71
CA SER A 66 4.32 -0.46 -6.20
C SER A 66 3.49 -1.64 -6.67
N THR A 67 3.69 -2.04 -7.92
CA THR A 67 3.15 -3.25 -8.52
C THR A 67 4.28 -4.23 -8.83
N ALA A 68 3.98 -5.50 -9.10
CA ALA A 68 4.99 -6.54 -9.24
C ALA A 68 6.01 -6.29 -10.37
N THR A 69 5.64 -5.46 -11.34
CA THR A 69 6.42 -5.20 -12.55
C THR A 69 6.90 -3.76 -12.65
N SER A 70 6.43 -2.85 -11.78
CA SER A 70 6.75 -1.42 -11.85
C SER A 70 6.48 -0.71 -10.52
N ASP A 71 7.43 0.13 -10.11
CA ASP A 71 7.24 1.17 -9.10
C ASP A 71 6.84 2.47 -9.78
N THR A 72 5.67 3.03 -9.44
CA THR A 72 5.17 4.27 -10.03
C THR A 72 4.86 5.28 -8.93
N ILE A 73 5.42 6.47 -9.06
CA ILE A 73 5.14 7.60 -8.17
C ILE A 73 3.94 8.33 -8.75
N TRP A 74 2.90 8.52 -7.93
CA TRP A 74 1.75 9.36 -8.27
C TRP A 74 1.77 10.57 -7.31
N ALA A 75 2.11 11.73 -7.87
CA ALA A 75 2.24 13.00 -7.14
C ALA A 75 1.10 13.96 -7.52
#